data_AF-A0A022MR88-F1
#
_entry.id   AF-A0A022MR88-F1
#
_cell.length_a   1.000
_cell.length_b   1.000
_cell.length_c   1.000
_cell.angle_alpha   90.00
_cell.angle_beta   90.00
_cell.angle_gamma   90.00
#
_symmetry.space_group_name_H-M   'P 1'
#
loop_
_entity.id
_entity.type
_entity.pdbx_description
1 polymer ?
#
loop_
_entity_poly.entity_id
_entity_poly.type
_entity_poly.pdbx_seq_one_letter_code
_entity_poly.pdbx_strand_id
1 'polypeptide(L)'
;MPAFSLEPDRIAWCAELRALAAGRLRPLAEKGAPGRVNRPLLAELGRLGLLERLFTSGALDLCLMRESLARSCTEAETALALQGLGAHPVHAHGTPAQRARWLPAVAAGEAVAAFALSEPGAGSDAAALALRAEPEAGTAPEADGRGG
;
A
#
# COMPACT_ATOMS: atom_id res chain seq x y z
N MET A 1 -32.56 1.84 11.16
CA MET A 1 -31.76 0.89 10.36
C MET A 1 -31.29 -0.25 11.26
N PRO A 2 -31.19 -1.50 10.78
CA PRO A 2 -30.59 -2.59 11.55
C PRO A 2 -29.14 -2.27 11.93
N ALA A 3 -28.65 -2.83 13.06
CA ALA A 3 -27.30 -2.59 13.57
C ALA A 3 -26.15 -2.95 12.61
N PHE A 4 -26.43 -3.76 11.59
CA PHE A 4 -25.45 -4.22 10.60
C PHE A 4 -25.64 -3.60 9.20
N SER A 5 -26.58 -2.67 9.04
CA SER A 5 -26.77 -2.00 7.76
C SER A 5 -25.67 -0.95 7.53
N LEU A 6 -25.15 -0.92 6.32
CA LEU A 6 -24.30 0.19 5.88
C LEU A 6 -25.16 1.44 5.66
N GLU A 7 -24.61 2.59 6.01
CA GLU A 7 -25.21 3.88 5.68
C GLU A 7 -25.31 4.07 4.16
N PRO A 8 -26.33 4.80 3.66
CA PRO A 8 -26.54 5.03 2.23
C PRO A 8 -25.29 5.52 1.49
N ASP A 9 -24.51 6.41 2.12
CA ASP A 9 -23.29 6.97 1.52
C ASP A 9 -22.22 5.89 1.31
N ARG A 10 -22.08 4.93 2.23
CA ARG A 10 -21.16 3.79 2.08
C ARG A 10 -21.61 2.86 0.96
N ILE A 11 -22.91 2.64 0.83
CA ILE A 11 -23.48 1.82 -0.26
C ILE A 11 -23.21 2.48 -1.62
N ALA A 12 -23.46 3.79 -1.72
CA ALA A 12 -23.18 4.58 -2.92
C ALA A 12 -21.70 4.54 -3.27
N TRP A 13 -20.81 4.79 -2.30
CA TRP A 13 -19.38 4.74 -2.50
C TRP A 13 -18.88 3.36 -2.97
N CYS A 14 -19.39 2.26 -2.40
CA CYS A 14 -19.09 0.92 -2.89
C CYS A 14 -19.52 0.70 -4.35
N ALA A 15 -20.66 1.25 -4.77
CA ALA A 15 -21.12 1.17 -6.15
C ALA A 15 -20.23 1.98 -7.09
N GLU A 16 -19.82 3.19 -6.67
CA GLU A 16 -18.87 4.03 -7.41
C GLU A 16 -17.52 3.35 -7.59
N LEU A 17 -16.97 2.76 -6.52
CA LEU A 17 -15.71 2.02 -6.59
C LEU A 17 -15.79 0.83 -7.54
N ARG A 18 -16.90 0.10 -7.55
CA ARG A 18 -17.13 -1.00 -8.50
C ARG A 18 -17.14 -0.51 -9.94
N ALA A 19 -17.85 0.59 -10.21
CA ALA A 19 -17.92 1.19 -11.54
C ALA A 19 -16.55 1.73 -12.00
N LEU A 20 -15.85 2.42 -11.10
CA LEU A 20 -14.50 2.92 -11.32
C LEU A 20 -13.52 1.77 -11.63
N ALA A 21 -13.59 0.67 -10.88
CA ALA A 21 -12.73 -0.47 -11.09
C ALA A 21 -13.01 -1.15 -12.43
N ALA A 22 -14.28 -1.32 -12.81
CA ALA A 22 -14.65 -1.91 -14.09
C ALA A 22 -14.26 -1.01 -15.28
N GLY A 23 -14.48 0.31 -15.18
CA GLY A 23 -14.27 1.23 -16.30
C GLY A 23 -12.84 1.75 -16.46
N ARG A 24 -12.06 1.83 -15.37
CA ARG A 24 -10.73 2.48 -15.38
C ARG A 24 -9.60 1.55 -15.00
N LEU A 25 -9.76 0.78 -13.91
CA LEU A 25 -8.67 -0.04 -13.38
C LEU A 25 -8.50 -1.36 -14.13
N ARG A 26 -9.60 -2.06 -14.43
CA ARG A 26 -9.57 -3.32 -15.18
C ARG A 26 -8.89 -3.18 -16.55
N PRO A 27 -9.19 -2.16 -17.38
CA PRO A 27 -8.48 -1.99 -18.66
C PRO A 27 -6.97 -1.74 -18.53
N LEU A 28 -6.50 -1.23 -17.39
CA LEU A 28 -5.07 -1.08 -17.10
C LEU A 28 -4.48 -2.39 -16.60
N ALA A 29 -5.19 -3.11 -15.73
CA ALA A 29 -4.81 -4.43 -15.24
C ALA A 29 -4.60 -5.42 -16.40
N GLU A 30 -5.54 -5.49 -17.34
CA GLU A 30 -5.48 -6.38 -18.51
C GLU A 30 -4.30 -6.09 -19.46
N LYS A 31 -3.67 -4.90 -19.36
CA LYS A 31 -2.47 -4.53 -20.12
C LYS A 31 -1.18 -4.82 -19.36
N GLY A 32 -1.26 -5.33 -18.13
CA GLY A 32 -0.12 -5.71 -17.32
C GLY A 32 0.68 -6.85 -17.95
N ALA A 33 2.00 -6.77 -17.84
CA ALA A 33 2.88 -7.85 -18.27
C ALA A 33 3.09 -8.85 -17.12
N PRO A 34 2.91 -10.17 -17.34
CA PRO A 34 3.18 -11.18 -16.32
C PRO A 34 4.59 -11.06 -15.72
N GLY A 35 4.71 -11.18 -14.40
CA GLY A 35 5.99 -11.08 -13.68
C GLY A 35 6.59 -9.67 -13.65
N ARG A 36 5.79 -8.63 -13.94
CA ARG A 36 6.19 -7.22 -13.84
C ARG A 36 5.16 -6.46 -13.02
N VAL A 37 5.63 -5.44 -12.30
CA VAL A 37 4.75 -4.50 -11.62
C VAL A 37 4.03 -3.65 -12.66
N ASN A 38 2.70 -3.61 -12.60
CA ASN A 38 1.87 -2.76 -13.44
C ASN A 38 1.91 -1.31 -12.94
N ARG A 39 2.98 -0.58 -13.29
CA ARG A 39 3.18 0.83 -12.88
C ARG A 39 2.04 1.76 -13.31
N PRO A 40 1.48 1.65 -14.54
CA PRO A 40 0.31 2.45 -14.91
C PRO A 40 -0.89 2.25 -14.00
N LEU A 41 -1.16 1.01 -13.58
CA LEU A 41 -2.24 0.70 -12.63
C LEU A 41 -1.99 1.35 -11.26
N LEU A 42 -0.77 1.28 -10.73
CA LEU A 42 -0.43 1.93 -9.45
C LEU A 42 -0.55 3.45 -9.52
N ALA A 43 -0.04 4.07 -10.59
CA ALA A 43 -0.17 5.50 -10.80
C ALA A 43 -1.65 5.93 -10.87
N GLU A 44 -2.50 5.13 -11.53
CA GLU A 44 -3.93 5.44 -11.60
C GLU A 44 -4.62 5.29 -10.24
N LEU A 45 -4.28 4.27 -9.44
CA LEU A 45 -4.77 4.13 -8.07
C LEU A 45 -4.40 5.35 -7.19
N GLY A 46 -3.17 5.85 -7.34
CA GLY A 46 -2.70 7.07 -6.67
C GLY A 46 -3.45 8.32 -7.13
N ARG A 47 -3.59 8.52 -8.46
CA ARG A 47 -4.32 9.65 -9.06
C ARG A 47 -5.80 9.69 -8.67
N LEU A 48 -6.39 8.53 -8.35
CA LEU A 48 -7.76 8.41 -7.85
C LEU A 48 -7.88 8.64 -6.34
N GLY A 49 -6.78 8.87 -5.63
CA GLY A 49 -6.73 9.05 -4.17
C GLY A 49 -7.00 7.78 -3.39
N LEU A 50 -6.99 6.60 -4.02
CA LEU A 50 -7.30 5.34 -3.35
C LEU A 50 -6.13 4.86 -2.46
N LEU A 51 -4.89 5.17 -2.85
CA LEU A 51 -3.71 4.80 -2.06
C LEU A 51 -3.56 5.67 -0.81
N GLU A 52 -3.95 6.95 -0.86
CA GLU A 52 -3.98 7.81 0.34
C GLU A 52 -4.96 7.28 1.39
N ARG A 53 -6.10 6.74 0.95
CA ARG A 53 -7.13 6.17 1.83
C ARG A 53 -6.63 5.00 2.67
N LEU A 54 -5.57 4.31 2.26
CA LEU A 54 -4.91 3.25 3.06
C LEU A 54 -4.41 3.76 4.41
N PHE A 55 -4.14 5.05 4.54
CA PHE A 55 -3.54 5.67 5.71
C PHE A 55 -4.51 6.57 6.49
N THR A 56 -5.68 6.84 5.93
CA THR A 56 -6.66 7.80 6.50
C THR A 56 -8.02 7.17 6.79
N SER A 57 -8.30 5.97 6.27
CA SER A 57 -9.58 5.28 6.43
C SER A 57 -9.58 4.32 7.61
N GLY A 58 -10.74 4.16 8.25
CA GLY A 58 -10.95 3.13 9.27
C GLY A 58 -11.10 1.73 8.68
N ALA A 59 -11.01 0.70 9.53
CA ALA A 59 -11.02 -0.70 9.11
C ALA A 59 -12.22 -1.08 8.23
N LEU A 60 -13.43 -0.61 8.57
CA LEU A 60 -14.63 -0.90 7.78
C LEU A 60 -14.53 -0.30 6.37
N ASP A 61 -14.14 0.96 6.24
CA ASP A 61 -14.06 1.62 4.95
C ASP A 61 -12.94 1.01 4.08
N LEU A 62 -11.84 0.54 4.68
CA LEU A 62 -10.83 -0.25 3.99
C LEU A 62 -11.39 -1.58 3.47
N CYS A 63 -12.17 -2.31 4.28
CA CYS A 63 -12.83 -3.55 3.84
C CYS A 63 -13.77 -3.31 2.67
N LEU A 64 -14.62 -2.28 2.77
CA LEU A 64 -15.57 -1.90 1.72
C LEU A 64 -14.87 -1.49 0.43
N MET A 65 -13.77 -0.73 0.55
CA MET A 65 -12.97 -0.33 -0.60
C MET A 65 -12.38 -1.54 -1.30
N ARG A 66 -11.68 -2.40 -0.56
CA ARG A 66 -11.04 -3.61 -1.10
C ARG A 66 -12.06 -4.56 -1.71
N GLU A 67 -13.15 -4.88 -1.01
CA GLU A 67 -14.20 -5.76 -1.53
C GLU A 67 -14.80 -5.21 -2.84
N SER A 68 -15.08 -3.90 -2.89
CA SER A 68 -15.64 -3.26 -4.07
C SER A 68 -14.69 -3.31 -5.27
N LEU A 69 -13.40 -3.10 -5.06
CA LEU A 69 -12.41 -3.28 -6.11
C LEU A 69 -12.31 -4.76 -6.54
N ALA A 70 -12.22 -5.70 -5.61
CA ALA A 70 -12.07 -7.14 -5.90
C ALA A 70 -13.24 -7.71 -6.71
N ARG A 71 -14.49 -7.26 -6.45
CA ARG A 71 -15.66 -7.65 -7.24
C ARG A 71 -15.53 -7.31 -8.72
N SER A 72 -14.79 -6.25 -9.05
CA SER A 72 -14.62 -5.76 -10.41
C SER A 72 -13.24 -6.03 -11.01
N CYS A 73 -12.17 -6.16 -10.21
CA CYS A 73 -10.81 -6.42 -10.67
C CYS A 73 -9.93 -6.82 -9.47
N THR A 74 -9.58 -8.11 -9.37
CA THR A 74 -8.73 -8.62 -8.29
C THR A 74 -7.30 -8.12 -8.37
N GLU A 75 -6.75 -7.92 -9.56
CA GLU A 75 -5.39 -7.34 -9.73
C GLU A 75 -5.32 -5.90 -9.20
N ALA A 76 -6.33 -5.07 -9.48
CA ALA A 76 -6.38 -3.71 -8.96
C ALA A 76 -6.51 -3.67 -7.44
N GLU A 77 -7.33 -4.56 -6.86
CA GLU A 77 -7.41 -4.71 -5.41
C GLU A 77 -6.07 -5.15 -4.81
N THR A 78 -5.42 -6.16 -5.41
CA THR A 78 -4.14 -6.68 -4.91
C THR A 78 -3.04 -5.63 -5.01
N ALA A 79 -2.99 -4.88 -6.12
CA ALA A 79 -2.06 -3.77 -6.29
C ALA A 79 -2.22 -2.71 -5.20
N LEU A 80 -3.46 -2.34 -4.86
CA LEU A 80 -3.77 -1.44 -3.75
C LEU A 80 -3.40 -2.04 -2.39
N ALA A 81 -3.78 -3.29 -2.13
CA ALA A 81 -3.55 -3.95 -0.85
C ALA A 81 -2.06 -4.08 -0.52
N LEU A 82 -1.22 -4.38 -1.53
CA LEU A 82 0.23 -4.49 -1.36
C LEU A 82 0.88 -3.14 -1.00
N GLN A 83 0.36 -2.02 -1.51
CA GLN A 83 0.85 -0.69 -1.09
C GLN A 83 0.58 -0.47 0.40
N GLY A 84 -0.61 -0.84 0.86
CA GLY A 84 -0.98 -0.77 2.27
C GLY A 84 -0.09 -1.66 3.12
N LEU A 85 0.04 -2.93 2.76
CA LEU A 85 0.86 -3.90 3.49
C LEU A 85 2.33 -3.47 3.58
N GLY A 86 2.93 -3.03 2.47
CA GLY A 86 4.34 -2.64 2.42
C GLY A 86 4.64 -1.32 3.12
N ALA A 87 3.74 -0.33 3.05
CA ALA A 87 3.97 0.99 3.63
C ALA A 87 3.48 1.12 5.08
N HIS A 88 2.63 0.21 5.55
CA HIS A 88 2.06 0.29 6.90
C HIS A 88 3.11 0.36 8.01
N PRO A 89 4.22 -0.41 8.01
CA PRO A 89 5.24 -0.28 9.05
C PRO A 89 5.85 1.13 9.13
N VAL A 90 6.07 1.79 7.99
CA VAL A 90 6.55 3.19 7.94
C VAL A 90 5.46 4.14 8.44
N HIS A 91 4.21 3.93 8.03
CA HIS A 91 3.08 4.74 8.48
C HIS A 91 2.83 4.63 10.00
N ALA A 92 2.91 3.43 10.57
CA ALA A 92 2.64 3.19 11.98
C ALA A 92 3.84 3.53 12.88
N HIS A 93 5.05 3.16 12.47
CA HIS A 93 6.24 3.16 13.35
C HIS A 93 7.42 3.97 12.81
N GLY A 94 7.34 4.51 11.59
CA GLY A 94 8.42 5.31 11.02
C GLY A 94 8.62 6.65 11.72
N THR A 95 9.84 7.16 11.71
CA THR A 95 10.16 8.52 12.17
C THR A 95 9.51 9.57 11.26
N PRO A 96 9.36 10.83 11.69
CA PRO A 96 8.85 11.90 10.83
C PRO A 96 9.59 12.01 9.49
N ALA A 97 10.93 11.87 9.51
CA ALA A 97 11.75 11.90 8.31
C ALA A 97 11.48 10.70 7.37
N GLN A 98 11.30 9.48 7.92
CA GLN A 98 10.95 8.31 7.11
C GLN A 98 9.55 8.45 6.49
N ARG A 99 8.57 8.93 7.25
CA ARG A 99 7.21 9.15 6.75
C ARG A 99 7.19 10.20 5.64
N ALA A 100 7.83 11.34 5.86
CA ALA A 100 7.92 12.42 4.87
C ALA A 100 8.63 11.99 3.59
N ARG A 101 9.63 11.11 3.70
CA ARG A 101 10.36 10.59 2.54
C ARG A 101 9.54 9.60 1.71
N TRP A 102 8.82 8.67 2.35
CA TRP A 102 8.27 7.50 1.66
C TRP A 102 6.77 7.56 1.40
N LEU A 103 5.97 8.05 2.35
CA LEU A 103 4.51 7.97 2.25
C LEU A 103 3.93 8.81 1.11
N PRO A 104 4.43 10.03 0.81
CA PRO A 104 3.91 10.81 -0.32
C PRO A 104 4.06 10.08 -1.65
N ALA A 105 5.21 9.45 -1.90
CA ALA A 105 5.46 8.72 -3.14
C ALA A 105 4.60 7.44 -3.26
N VAL A 106 4.32 6.75 -2.14
CA VAL A 106 3.40 5.61 -2.13
C VAL A 106 1.96 6.07 -2.38
N ALA A 107 1.51 7.14 -1.70
CA ALA A 107 0.16 7.68 -1.88
C ALA A 107 -0.07 8.19 -3.31
N ALA A 108 0.96 8.73 -3.96
CA ALA A 108 0.91 9.16 -5.37
C ALA A 108 0.99 7.99 -6.38
N GLY A 109 1.32 6.77 -5.93
CA GLY A 109 1.52 5.62 -6.81
C GLY A 109 2.85 5.65 -7.60
N GLU A 110 3.79 6.49 -7.18
CA GLU A 110 5.12 6.66 -7.80
C GLU A 110 6.14 5.64 -7.25
N ALA A 111 5.98 5.30 -5.96
CA ALA A 111 6.74 4.24 -5.31
C ALA A 111 5.93 2.94 -5.23
N VAL A 112 6.63 1.81 -5.33
CA VAL A 112 6.05 0.48 -5.13
C VAL A 112 6.51 -0.03 -3.78
N ALA A 113 5.60 -0.11 -2.82
CA ALA A 113 5.89 -0.71 -1.52
C ALA A 113 5.77 -2.25 -1.59
N ALA A 114 6.57 -2.92 -0.76
CA ALA A 114 6.55 -4.36 -0.59
C ALA A 114 6.82 -4.70 0.88
N PHE A 115 6.33 -5.87 1.31
CA PHE A 115 6.57 -6.40 2.65
C PHE A 115 7.32 -7.72 2.53
N ALA A 116 8.63 -7.67 2.73
CA ALA A 116 9.51 -8.83 2.67
C ALA A 116 9.54 -9.52 4.04
N LEU A 117 8.68 -10.53 4.20
CA LEU A 117 8.63 -11.35 5.41
C LEU A 117 8.92 -12.82 5.13
N SER A 118 8.21 -13.45 4.19
CA SER A 118 8.32 -14.89 3.97
C SER A 118 9.66 -15.31 3.38
N GLU A 119 10.18 -16.45 3.85
CA GLU A 119 11.41 -17.11 3.39
C GLU A 119 11.12 -18.58 3.01
N PRO A 120 11.98 -19.27 2.23
CA PRO A 120 11.76 -20.66 1.84
C PRO A 120 11.48 -21.64 2.99
N GLY A 121 11.99 -21.35 4.20
CA GLY A 121 11.77 -22.15 5.41
C GLY A 121 10.81 -21.54 6.43
N ALA A 122 10.33 -20.30 6.22
CA ALA A 122 9.55 -19.57 7.20
C ALA A 122 8.43 -18.76 6.52
N GLY A 123 7.21 -19.30 6.57
CA GLY A 123 5.98 -18.66 6.06
C GLY A 123 4.97 -18.41 7.17
N SER A 124 4.25 -19.47 7.57
CA SER A 124 3.31 -19.41 8.70
C SER A 124 4.00 -19.21 10.05
N ASP A 125 5.22 -19.77 10.20
CA ASP A 125 6.08 -19.51 11.35
C ASP A 125 7.03 -18.34 11.06
N ALA A 126 6.50 -17.12 11.19
CA ALA A 126 7.28 -15.90 10.99
C ALA A 126 8.30 -15.64 12.11
N ALA A 127 8.30 -16.42 13.20
CA ALA A 127 9.31 -16.30 14.25
C ALA A 127 10.60 -17.05 13.87
N ALA A 128 10.54 -17.96 12.89
CA ALA A 128 11.64 -18.79 12.42
C ALA A 128 12.45 -18.18 11.25
N LEU A 129 12.38 -16.86 11.05
CA LEU A 129 13.16 -16.19 10.00
C LEU A 129 14.66 -16.41 10.17
N ALA A 130 15.34 -16.68 9.06
CA ALA A 130 16.78 -16.91 9.00
C ALA A 130 17.58 -15.63 8.71
N LEU A 131 16.99 -14.61 8.07
CA LEU A 131 17.66 -13.34 7.81
C LEU A 131 18.10 -12.66 9.12
N ARG A 132 19.38 -12.29 9.20
CA ARG A 132 19.97 -11.60 10.36
C ARG A 132 20.38 -10.19 9.99
N ALA A 133 20.17 -9.26 10.93
CA ALA A 133 20.69 -7.91 10.88
C ALA A 133 21.64 -7.73 12.06
N GLU A 134 22.94 -7.60 11.77
CA GLU A 134 23.96 -7.34 12.78
C GLU A 134 24.25 -5.83 12.82
N PRO A 135 24.28 -5.19 14.00
CA PRO A 135 24.69 -3.80 14.11
C PRO A 135 26.14 -3.63 13.66
N GLU A 136 26.38 -2.79 12.67
CA GLU A 136 27.73 -2.34 12.34
C GLU A 136 28.04 -1.08 13.16
N ALA A 137 29.21 -1.05 13.82
CA ALA A 137 29.66 0.13 14.54
C ALA A 137 29.94 1.26 13.55
N GLY A 138 28.99 2.19 13.39
CA GLY A 138 29.13 3.31 12.48
C GLY A 138 30.27 4.24 12.88
N THR A 139 31.15 4.55 11.94
CA THR A 139 32.04 5.72 12.01
C THR A 139 31.16 6.95 12.18
N ALA A 140 31.41 7.75 13.21
CA ALA A 140 30.69 9.00 13.43
C ALA A 140 30.76 9.87 12.17
N PRO A 141 29.69 10.59 11.79
CA PRO A 141 29.79 11.57 10.72
C PRO A 141 30.88 12.56 11.09
N GLU A 142 31.90 12.66 10.24
CA GLU A 142 33.00 13.60 10.38
C GLU A 142 32.37 15.01 10.45
N ALA A 143 32.47 15.63 11.62
CA ALA A 143 32.06 17.02 11.78
C ALA A 143 33.03 17.85 10.92
N ASP A 144 32.58 18.27 9.74
CA ASP A 144 33.26 19.29 8.92
C ASP A 144 33.28 20.61 9.71
N GLY A 145 34.26 20.68 10.61
CA GLY A 145 34.64 21.88 11.32
C GLY A 145 35.39 22.78 10.37
N ARG A 146 34.66 23.59 9.59
CA ARG A 146 35.22 24.81 9.01
C ARG A 146 35.62 25.75 10.14
N GLY A 147 36.91 25.76 10.45
CA GLY A 147 37.61 26.84 11.15
C GLY A 147 38.81 27.29 10.32
N GLY A 148 38.87 28.58 9.99
CA GLY A 148 39.98 29.23 9.28
C GLY A 148 39.50 30.17 8.19
#